data_AF-A0A0Q7ACK4-F1
#
_entry.id   AF-A0A0Q7ACK4-F1
#
_cell.length_a   1.000
_cell.length_b   1.000
_cell.length_c   1.000
_cell.angle_alpha   90.00
_cell.angle_beta   90.00
_cell.angle_gamma   90.00
#
_symmetry.space_group_name_H-M   'P 1'
#
loop_
_entity.id
_entity.type
_entity.pdbx_description
1 polymer ?
#
loop_
_entity_poly.entity_id
_entity_poly.type
_entity_poly.pdbx_seq_one_letter_code
_entity_poly.pdbx_strand_id
1 'polypeptide(L)' 'MITHPQFHALLQAFGRRTGVPVLVNTSFNVRGEPIVATPRAAIEAFFGTPLDALVIGPNLVEKRPA' A
#
# COMPACT_ATOMS: atom_id res chain seq x y z
N MET A 1 -15.63 17.00 -6.52
CA MET A 1 -15.80 15.95 -5.49
C MET A 1 -14.52 15.12 -5.43
N ILE A 2 -13.97 14.88 -4.23
CA ILE A 2 -12.83 13.98 -4.05
C ILE A 2 -13.38 12.56 -3.89
N THR A 3 -13.09 11.67 -4.83
CA THR A 3 -13.63 10.30 -4.86
C THR A 3 -12.97 9.35 -3.85
N HIS A 4 -11.72 9.64 -3.44
CA HIS A 4 -10.96 8.84 -2.48
C HIS A 4 -10.23 9.74 -1.46
N PRO A 5 -10.91 10.19 -0.39
CA PRO A 5 -10.37 11.20 0.52
C PRO A 5 -9.07 10.77 1.23
N GLN A 6 -8.95 9.48 1.58
CA GLN A 6 -7.74 8.94 2.22
C GLN A 6 -6.53 8.92 1.26
N PHE A 7 -6.72 8.50 0.00
CA PHE A 7 -5.66 8.54 -1.01
C PHE A 7 -5.23 9.97 -1.34
N HIS A 8 -6.18 10.90 -1.42
CA HIS A 8 -5.86 12.32 -1.58
C HIS A 8 -5.03 12.85 -0.40
N ALA A 9 -5.42 12.54 0.84
CA ALA A 9 -4.65 12.93 2.02
C ALA A 9 -3.23 12.33 2.03
N LEU A 10 -3.06 11.08 1.56
CA LEU A 10 -1.77 10.43 1.41
C LEU A 10 -0.88 11.17 0.40
N LEU A 11 -1.39 11.49 -0.79
CA LEU A 11 -0.63 12.24 -1.80
C LEU A 11 -0.21 13.62 -1.29
N GLN A 12 -1.09 14.31 -0.57
CA GLN A 12 -0.77 15.60 0.05
C GLN A 12 0.30 15.48 1.14
N ALA A 13 0.21 14.45 1.99
CA ALA A 13 1.23 14.18 3.00
C ALA A 13 2.59 13.83 2.37
N PHE A 14 2.59 13.05 1.30
CA PHE A 14 3.78 12.74 0.54
C PHE A 14 4.39 14.00 -0.09
N GLY A 15 3.59 14.83 -0.77
CA GLY A 15 4.03 16.09 -1.35
C GLY A 15 4.60 17.09 -0.34
N ARG A 16 4.04 17.17 0.88
CA ARG A 16 4.62 17.98 1.96
C ARG A 16 6.01 17.51 2.38
N ARG A 17 6.32 16.22 2.24
CA ARG A 17 7.62 15.64 2.62
C ARG A 17 8.64 15.68 1.48
N THR A 18 8.20 15.53 0.24
CA THR A 18 9.09 15.32 -0.92
C THR A 18 9.12 16.47 -1.90
N GLY A 19 8.19 17.42 -1.80
CA GLY A 19 7.96 18.47 -2.80
C GLY A 19 7.19 18.00 -4.04
N VAL A 20 6.93 16.69 -4.19
CA VAL A 20 6.25 16.11 -5.35
C VAL A 20 5.11 15.19 -4.88
N PRO A 21 3.82 15.58 -5.04
CA PRO A 21 2.67 14.82 -4.55
C PRO A 21 2.26 13.67 -5.49
N VAL A 22 3.20 12.85 -5.93
CA VAL A 22 2.97 11.76 -6.91
C VAL A 22 3.56 10.44 -6.37
N LEU A 23 2.77 9.37 -6.49
CA LEU A 23 3.17 8.01 -6.12
C LEU A 23 3.01 7.07 -7.32
N VAL A 24 3.85 6.03 -7.38
CA VAL A 24 3.65 4.91 -8.31
C VAL A 24 2.55 4.01 -7.75
N ASN A 25 1.52 3.76 -8.55
CA ASN A 25 0.42 2.86 -8.22
C ASN A 25 0.48 1.64 -9.15
N THR A 26 0.75 0.46 -8.60
CA THR A 26 0.77 -0.81 -9.33
C THR A 26 -0.20 -1.80 -8.66
N SER A 27 -0.58 -2.85 -9.37
CA SER A 27 -1.42 -3.91 -8.82
C SER A 27 -0.77 -4.53 -7.58
N PHE A 28 -1.54 -4.65 -6.50
CA PHE A 28 -1.09 -5.43 -5.35
C PHE A 28 -1.46 -6.90 -5.56
N ASN A 29 -0.47 -7.66 -6.03
CA ASN A 29 -0.53 -9.10 -6.28
C ASN A 29 0.89 -9.71 -6.27
N VAL A 30 0.96 -11.04 -6.19
CA VAL A 30 2.17 -11.79 -6.53
C VAL A 30 2.17 -12.07 -8.04
N ARG A 31 3.35 -12.21 -8.65
CA ARG A 31 3.46 -12.42 -10.10
C ARG A 31 2.70 -13.67 -10.53
N GLY A 32 1.71 -13.49 -11.41
CA GLY A 32 0.86 -14.57 -11.91
C GLY A 32 -0.45 -14.74 -11.13
N GLU A 33 -0.67 -13.96 -10.08
CA GLU A 33 -1.89 -14.00 -9.27
C GLU A 33 -2.82 -12.80 -9.54
N PRO A 34 -4.14 -12.94 -9.29
CA PRO A 34 -5.08 -11.83 -9.29
C PRO A 34 -4.75 -10.76 -8.24
N ILE A 35 -5.33 -9.57 -8.40
CA ILE A 35 -5.28 -8.53 -7.36
C ILE A 35 -5.92 -9.06 -6.08
N VAL A 36 -5.28 -8.79 -4.94
CA VAL A 36 -5.80 -9.23 -3.63
C VAL A 36 -7.20 -8.67 -3.36
N ALA A 37 -8.09 -9.51 -2.86
CA ALA A 37 -9.48 -9.16 -2.59
C ALA A 37 -9.93 -9.48 -1.16
N THR A 38 -9.06 -10.08 -0.34
CA THR A 38 -9.35 -10.42 1.06
C THR A 38 -8.20 -10.01 1.96
N PRO A 39 -8.46 -9.72 3.26
CA PRO A 39 -7.38 -9.43 4.20
C PRO A 39 -6.34 -10.56 4.32
N ARG A 40 -6.80 -11.81 4.25
CA ARG A 40 -5.93 -12.99 4.24
C ARG A 40 -4.97 -12.95 3.05
N ALA A 41 -5.49 -12.77 1.83
CA ALA A 41 -4.68 -12.70 0.61
C ALA A 41 -3.69 -11.52 0.64
N ALA A 42 -4.08 -10.37 1.20
CA ALA A 42 -3.18 -9.23 1.37
C ALA A 42 -2.01 -9.54 2.32
N ILE A 43 -2.26 -10.25 3.42
CA ILE A 43 -1.20 -10.67 4.36
C ILE A 43 -0.28 -11.70 3.72
N GLU A 44 -0.84 -12.71 3.05
CA GLU A 44 -0.07 -13.75 2.36
C GLU A 44 0.81 -13.14 1.25
N ALA A 45 0.25 -12.27 0.41
CA ALA A 45 1.00 -11.55 -0.63
C ALA A 45 2.06 -10.62 -0.03
N PHE A 46 1.75 -9.92 1.07
CA PHE A 46 2.73 -9.05 1.73
C PHE A 46 3.94 -9.84 2.22
N PHE A 47 3.76 -10.96 2.92
CA PHE A 47 4.88 -11.78 3.39
C PHE A 47 5.62 -12.52 2.28
N GLY A 48 4.98 -12.77 1.13
CA GLY A 48 5.60 -13.38 -0.06
C GLY A 48 6.36 -12.41 -0.98
N THR A 49 6.34 -11.10 -0.72
CA THR A 49 6.97 -10.07 -1.57
C THR A 49 8.07 -9.31 -0.81
N PRO A 50 8.94 -8.53 -1.49
CA PRO A 50 9.95 -7.70 -0.82
C PRO A 50 9.38 -6.38 -0.27
N LEU A 51 8.06 -6.20 -0.18
CA LEU A 51 7.46 -4.98 0.37
C LEU A 51 7.84 -4.77 1.84
N ASP A 52 8.11 -3.52 2.21
CA ASP A 52 8.54 -3.14 3.56
C ASP A 52 7.37 -3.04 4.55
N ALA A 53 6.24 -2.49 4.10
CA ALA A 53 5.06 -2.24 4.93
C ALA A 53 3.75 -2.52 4.19
N LEU A 54 2.73 -2.96 4.94
CA LEU A 54 1.36 -3.11 4.49
C LEU A 54 0.43 -2.27 5.37
N VAL A 55 -0.32 -1.36 4.73
CA VAL A 55 -1.44 -0.67 5.36
C VAL A 55 -2.73 -1.41 4.98
N ILE A 56 -3.45 -1.94 5.97
CA ILE A 56 -4.72 -2.64 5.74
C ILE A 56 -5.77 -2.23 6.78
N GLY A 57 -6.80 -1.53 6.30
CA GLY A 57 -7.76 -0.87 7.19
C GLY A 57 -7.03 0.11 8.12
N PRO A 58 -7.29 0.08 9.45
CA PRO A 58 -6.62 0.95 10.42
C PRO A 58 -5.24 0.43 10.87
N ASN A 59 -4.74 -0.68 10.31
CA ASN A 59 -3.52 -1.34 10.78
C ASN A 59 -2.34 -1.07 9.87
N LEU A 60 -1.15 -0.94 10.47
CA LEU A 60 0.15 -0.95 9.82
C LEU A 60 0.88 -2.22 10.21
N VAL A 61 1.32 -3.00 9.22
CA VAL A 61 2.15 -4.19 9.40
C VAL A 61 3.51 -3.93 8.78
N GLU A 62 4.57 -4.09 9.56
CA GLU A 62 5.95 -3.92 9.13
C GLU A 62 6.70 -5.23 9.31
N LYS A 63 7.55 -5.58 8.34
CA LYS A 63 8.48 -6.70 8.53
C LYS A 63 9.61 -6.21 9.41
N ARG A 64 9.86 -6.92 10.52
CA ARG A 64 11.05 -6.66 11.32
C ARG A 64 12.27 -7.04 10.49
N PRO A 65 13.26 -6.14 10.32
CA PRO A 65 14.56 -6.54 9.80
C PRO A 65 15.12 -7.63 10.70
N ALA A 66 15.74 -8.65 10.08
CA ALA A 66 16.53 -9.64 10.81
C ALA A 66 17.77 -8.98 11.44
#